data_AF-A0A1M6U4U1-F1
#
_entry.id   AF-A0A1M6U4U1-F1
#
_cell.length_a   1.000
_cell.length_b   1.000
_cell.length_c   1.000
_cell.angle_alpha   90.00
_cell.angle_beta   90.00
_cell.angle_gamma   90.00
#
_symmetry.space_group_name_H-M   'P 1'
#
loop_
_entity.id
_entity.type
_entity.pdbx_description
1 polymer ?
#
loop_
_entity_poly.entity_id
_entity_poly.type
_entity_poly.pdbx_seq_one_letter_code
_entity_poly.pdbx_strand_id
1 'polypeptide(L)'
;MYAQEPDMVIEPREIAPCPVHGIHQMELQKPWNNVYTDTSEKYYWMLTAGMYKCECGETIICTGRPHLGHAIGEYYFESELNFIRGVDFDEIGSRYYWTDETPLESNSNMLPGFRFTY
;
A
#
# COMPACT_ATOMS: atom_id res chain seq x y z
N MET A 1 -18.93 25.36 16.31
CA MET A 1 -18.94 23.89 16.48
C MET A 1 -18.48 23.33 15.15
N TYR A 2 -17.27 22.80 15.08
CA TYR A 2 -16.79 22.16 13.85
C TYR A 2 -17.42 20.77 13.80
N ALA A 3 -18.15 20.48 12.72
CA ALA A 3 -18.69 19.16 12.48
C ALA A 3 -17.49 18.20 12.36
N GLN A 4 -17.47 17.15 13.18
CA GLN A 4 -16.59 16.01 12.94
C GLN A 4 -17.09 15.36 11.66
N GLU A 5 -16.24 15.30 10.64
CA GLU A 5 -16.52 14.54 9.43
C GLU A 5 -16.68 13.06 9.82
N PRO A 6 -17.68 12.36 9.26
CA PRO A 6 -17.90 10.97 9.61
C PRO A 6 -16.66 10.15 9.24
N ASP A 7 -16.14 9.40 10.20
CA ASP A 7 -15.08 8.41 9.99
C ASP A 7 -15.47 7.55 8.78
N MET A 8 -14.72 7.65 7.68
CA MET A 8 -14.94 6.82 6.49
C MET A 8 -14.72 5.37 6.89
N VAL A 9 -15.82 4.64 7.06
CA VAL A 9 -15.80 3.18 7.22
C VAL A 9 -15.56 2.60 5.84
N ILE A 10 -14.30 2.34 5.54
CA ILE A 10 -13.86 1.60 4.36
C ILE A 10 -14.40 0.17 4.51
N GLU A 11 -15.28 -0.27 3.60
CA GLU A 11 -15.70 -1.66 3.57
C GLU A 11 -14.48 -2.56 3.28
N PRO A 12 -14.23 -3.61 4.07
CA PRO A 12 -13.06 -4.45 3.89
C PRO A 12 -13.15 -5.16 2.53
N ARG A 13 -12.25 -4.82 1.60
CA ARG A 13 -12.04 -5.58 0.37
C ARG A 13 -11.91 -7.05 0.73
N GLU A 14 -12.74 -7.90 0.11
CA GLU A 14 -12.64 -9.35 0.29
C GLU A 14 -11.35 -9.83 -0.39
N ILE A 15 -10.36 -10.17 0.43
CA ILE A 15 -9.05 -10.59 -0.06
C ILE A 15 -9.03 -12.11 -0.10
N ALA A 16 -8.92 -12.64 -1.32
CA ALA A 16 -8.80 -14.07 -1.52
C ALA A 16 -7.57 -14.61 -0.77
N PRO A 17 -7.67 -15.80 -0.14
CA PRO A 17 -6.53 -16.47 0.47
C PRO A 17 -5.37 -16.64 -0.52
N CYS A 18 -4.14 -16.58 -0.03
CA CYS A 18 -2.97 -16.80 -0.87
C CYS A 18 -2.98 -18.24 -1.42
N PRO A 19 -2.91 -18.45 -2.75
CA PRO A 19 -2.91 -19.80 -3.31
C PRO A 19 -1.64 -20.60 -2.98
N VAL A 20 -0.56 -19.92 -2.55
CA VAL A 20 0.72 -20.55 -2.21
C VAL A 20 0.79 -20.88 -0.70
N HIS A 21 0.40 -19.93 0.15
CA HIS A 21 0.66 -19.97 1.58
C HIS A 21 -0.59 -19.98 2.46
N GLY A 22 -1.79 -19.87 1.87
CA GLY A 22 -3.07 -19.63 2.57
C GLY A 22 -3.21 -18.19 3.07
N ILE A 23 -2.20 -17.68 3.79
CA ILE A 23 -2.07 -16.28 4.20
C ILE A 23 -0.96 -15.64 3.35
N HIS A 24 -1.19 -14.44 2.81
CA HIS A 24 -0.20 -13.73 2.01
C HIS A 24 1.02 -13.38 2.87
N GLN A 25 2.19 -13.94 2.54
CA GLN A 25 3.46 -13.63 3.21
C GLN A 25 4.11 -12.47 2.47
N MET A 26 4.13 -11.30 3.10
CA MET A 26 4.44 -10.01 2.47
C MET A 26 5.87 -9.60 2.81
N GLU A 27 6.78 -9.81 1.87
CA GLU A 27 8.20 -9.47 2.00
C GLU A 27 8.48 -8.06 1.47
N LEU A 28 9.30 -7.30 2.18
CA LEU A 28 9.73 -5.98 1.73
C LEU A 28 10.59 -6.10 0.47
N GLN A 29 10.16 -5.50 -0.64
CA GLN A 29 10.90 -5.57 -1.90
C GLN A 29 12.00 -4.52 -1.98
N LYS A 30 11.62 -3.24 -1.81
CA LYS A 30 12.54 -2.09 -1.69
C LYS A 30 11.78 -0.97 -0.96
N PRO A 31 12.45 -0.16 -0.11
CA PRO A 31 11.84 1.06 0.40
C PRO A 31 11.76 2.11 -0.73
N TRP A 32 10.90 3.13 -0.60
CA TRP A 32 10.82 4.31 -1.50
C TRP A 32 10.12 4.10 -2.86
N ASN A 33 8.81 3.85 -2.85
CA ASN A 33 7.95 4.04 -4.02
C ASN A 33 7.15 5.35 -3.89
N ASN A 34 6.69 5.90 -5.01
CA ASN A 34 5.83 7.08 -5.01
C ASN A 34 4.53 6.74 -5.72
N VAL A 35 3.41 6.99 -5.05
CA VAL A 35 2.09 6.93 -5.68
C VAL A 35 1.58 8.34 -5.84
N TYR A 36 1.28 8.72 -7.08
CA TYR A 36 0.63 9.97 -7.40
C TYR A 36 -0.86 9.73 -7.57
N THR A 37 -1.65 10.58 -6.93
CA THR A 37 -3.10 10.57 -7.06
C THR A 37 -3.55 11.85 -7.72
N ASP A 38 -4.33 11.70 -8.79
CA ASP A 38 -5.08 12.80 -9.40
C ASP A 38 -6.56 12.59 -9.08
N THR A 39 -6.93 12.92 -7.85
CA THR A 39 -8.35 13.05 -7.50
C THR A 39 -8.84 14.37 -8.09
N SER A 40 -10.11 14.45 -8.51
CA SER A 40 -10.67 15.62 -9.20
C SER A 40 -10.56 16.96 -8.46
N GLU A 41 -10.04 16.97 -7.23
CA GLU A 41 -9.88 18.17 -6.42
C GLU A 41 -8.45 18.43 -5.90
N LYS A 42 -7.50 17.47 -5.90
CA LYS A 42 -6.11 17.67 -5.43
C LYS A 42 -5.10 16.67 -6.03
N TYR A 43 -3.92 17.17 -6.37
CA TYR A 43 -2.71 16.35 -6.54
C TYR A 43 -2.20 15.90 -5.18
N TYR A 44 -2.20 14.59 -4.93
CA TYR A 44 -1.63 14.01 -3.72
C TYR A 44 -0.40 13.16 -4.07
N TRP A 45 0.65 13.27 -3.25
CA TRP A 45 1.89 12.52 -3.40
C TRP A 45 2.11 11.72 -2.12
N MET A 46 2.00 10.40 -2.23
CA MET A 46 2.25 9.50 -1.12
C MET A 46 3.73 9.10 -1.12
N LEU A 47 4.49 9.57 -0.13
CA LEU A 47 5.84 9.07 0.12
C LEU A 47 5.72 7.72 0.81
N THR A 48 5.93 6.63 0.06
CA THR A 48 5.76 5.29 0.61
C THR A 48 6.98 4.86 1.40
N ALA A 49 6.75 4.25 2.56
CA ALA A 49 7.83 3.70 3.36
C ALA A 49 8.14 2.23 3.00
N GLY A 50 7.22 1.54 2.32
CA GLY A 50 7.47 0.17 1.87
C GLY A 50 6.54 -0.31 0.76
N MET A 51 7.10 -1.12 -0.14
CA MET A 51 6.36 -2.03 -1.02
C MET A 51 6.61 -3.44 -0.55
N TYR A 52 5.53 -4.16 -0.28
CA TYR A 52 5.55 -5.54 0.16
C TYR A 52 4.92 -6.42 -0.89
N LYS A 53 5.55 -7.56 -1.17
CA LYS A 53 5.08 -8.48 -2.19
C LYS A 53 5.03 -9.89 -1.66
N CYS A 54 3.94 -10.58 -1.97
CA CYS A 54 3.78 -12.01 -1.77
C CYS A 54 4.28 -12.77 -3.00
N GLU A 55 4.74 -14.00 -2.78
CA GLU A 55 5.14 -14.92 -3.85
C GLU A 55 4.01 -15.17 -4.86
N CYS A 56 2.74 -15.13 -4.44
CA CYS A 56 1.61 -15.27 -5.35
C CYS A 56 1.37 -14.04 -6.24
N GLY A 57 2.14 -12.97 -6.05
CA GLY A 57 2.07 -11.73 -6.84
C GLY A 57 1.25 -10.61 -6.22
N GLU A 58 0.56 -10.84 -5.09
CA GLU A 58 -0.15 -9.79 -4.37
C GLU A 58 0.86 -8.77 -3.83
N THR A 59 0.65 -7.48 -4.10
CA THR A 59 1.56 -6.41 -3.69
C THR A 59 0.79 -5.32 -2.97
N ILE A 60 1.29 -4.92 -1.80
CA ILE A 60 0.81 -3.76 -1.03
C ILE A 60 1.88 -2.68 -1.05
N ILE A 61 1.46 -1.44 -1.31
CA ILE A 61 2.30 -0.25 -1.20
C ILE A 61 1.74 0.60 -0.07
N CYS A 62 2.55 0.95 0.93
CA CYS A 62 2.07 1.73 2.08
C CYS A 62 3.06 2.77 2.61
N THR A 63 2.53 3.75 3.34
CA THR A 63 3.30 4.80 4.06
C THR A 63 3.99 4.28 5.31
N GLY A 64 3.59 3.10 5.80
CA GLY A 64 4.07 2.47 7.02
C GLY A 64 5.17 1.41 6.84
N ARG A 65 5.62 0.88 7.99
CA ARG A 65 6.59 -0.23 8.06
C ARG A 65 6.06 -1.39 8.93
N PRO A 66 5.01 -2.10 8.48
CA PRO A 66 4.37 -3.17 9.26
C PRO A 66 5.30 -4.33 9.64
N HIS A 67 6.30 -4.67 8.81
CA HIS A 67 7.30 -5.68 9.15
C HIS A 67 8.14 -5.34 10.41
N LEU A 68 8.23 -4.06 10.78
CA LEU A 68 8.87 -3.58 12.02
C LEU A 68 7.87 -3.40 13.17
N GLY A 69 6.60 -3.72 12.97
CA GLY A 69 5.53 -3.50 13.95
C GLY A 69 4.92 -2.09 13.93
N HIS A 70 5.26 -1.24 12.96
CA HIS A 70 4.62 0.07 12.79
C HIS A 70 3.26 -0.04 12.08
N ALA A 71 2.39 0.95 12.24
CA ALA A 71 1.13 1.01 11.50
C ALA A 71 1.37 0.95 9.99
N ILE A 72 0.41 0.39 9.25
CA ILE A 72 0.40 0.36 7.78
C ILE A 72 0.24 1.78 7.23
N GLY A 73 -0.56 2.62 7.89
CA GLY A 73 -0.89 3.97 7.44
C GLY A 73 -1.80 3.93 6.21
N GLU A 74 -1.60 4.88 5.30
CA GLU A 74 -2.19 4.83 3.97
C GLU A 74 -1.57 3.71 3.13
N TYR A 75 -2.40 2.99 2.37
CA TYR A 75 -1.96 1.92 1.50
C TYR A 75 -2.86 1.72 0.27
N TYR A 76 -2.26 1.07 -0.74
CA TYR A 76 -2.92 0.60 -1.95
C TYR A 76 -2.49 -0.83 -2.25
N PHE A 77 -3.35 -1.56 -2.98
CA PHE A 77 -2.93 -2.76 -3.68
C PHE A 77 -2.37 -2.36 -5.04
N GLU A 78 -1.25 -2.96 -5.47
CA GLU A 78 -0.65 -2.63 -6.78
C GLU A 78 -1.61 -2.87 -7.95
N SER A 79 -2.58 -3.79 -7.79
CA SER A 79 -3.64 -4.04 -8.78
C SER A 79 -4.58 -2.86 -9.02
N GLU A 80 -4.64 -1.90 -8.08
CA GLU A 80 -5.48 -0.69 -8.13
C GLU A 80 -4.70 0.51 -8.72
N LEU A 81 -3.44 0.28 -9.09
CA LEU A 81 -2.52 1.32 -9.51
C LEU A 81 -2.12 1.16 -10.98
N ASN A 82 -2.07 2.28 -11.68
CA ASN A 82 -1.51 2.34 -13.02
C ASN A 82 0.00 2.61 -12.92
N PHE A 83 0.81 1.67 -13.37
CA PHE A 83 2.26 1.87 -13.41
C PHE A 83 2.64 2.96 -14.43
N ILE A 84 3.37 3.97 -13.99
CA ILE A 84 3.84 5.06 -14.87
C ILE A 84 5.25 4.75 -15.37
N ARG A 85 6.19 4.62 -14.43
CA ARG A 85 7.61 4.43 -14.72
C ARG A 85 8.34 3.90 -13.49
N GLY A 86 9.46 3.23 -13.71
CA GLY A 86 10.42 2.87 -12.66
C GLY A 86 11.78 3.42 -13.02
N VAL A 87 12.51 3.95 -12.04
CA VAL A 87 13.91 4.29 -12.21
C VAL A 87 14.71 3.49 -11.19
N ASP A 88 15.55 2.58 -11.68
CA ASP A 88 16.51 1.85 -10.85
C ASP A 88 17.82 2.64 -10.85
N PHE A 89 18.08 3.39 -9.77
CA PHE A 89 19.39 3.96 -9.52
C PHE A 89 20.07 3.05 -8.51
N ASP A 90 21.11 2.30 -8.94
CA ASP A 90 22.05 1.57 -8.08
C ASP A 90 21.49 1.19 -6.70
N GLU A 91 20.52 0.26 -6.69
CA GLU A 91 19.87 -0.33 -5.51
C GLU A 91 18.72 0.46 -4.85
N ILE A 92 18.53 1.75 -5.16
CA ILE A 92 17.43 2.61 -4.67
C ILE A 92 16.41 2.85 -5.78
N GLY A 93 15.89 1.76 -6.33
CA GLY A 93 14.91 1.84 -7.40
C GLY A 93 13.58 2.40 -6.91
N SER A 94 13.16 3.54 -7.46
CA SER A 94 11.84 4.12 -7.20
C SER A 94 10.87 3.72 -8.31
N ARG A 95 9.73 3.13 -7.94
CA ARG A 95 8.59 2.99 -8.85
C ARG A 95 7.60 4.12 -8.63
N TYR A 96 7.01 4.56 -9.73
CA TYR A 96 6.04 5.64 -9.79
C TYR A 96 4.73 5.08 -10.33
N TYR A 97 3.67 5.27 -9.56
CA TYR A 97 2.32 4.82 -9.89
C TYR A 97 1.37 6.01 -9.97
N TRP A 98 0.30 5.87 -10.75
CA TRP A 98 -0.81 6.79 -10.84
C TRP A 98 -2.11 6.08 -10.46
N THR A 99 -3.00 6.75 -9.73
CA THR A 99 -4.37 6.28 -9.51
C THR A 99 -5.31 7.47 -9.30
N ASP A 100 -6.58 7.26 -9.61
CA ASP A 100 -7.69 8.14 -9.23
C ASP A 100 -8.38 7.68 -7.93
N GLU A 101 -7.92 6.57 -7.35
CA GLU A 101 -8.47 5.99 -6.13
C GLU A 101 -7.91 6.67 -4.86
N THR A 102 -8.77 6.82 -3.85
CA THR A 102 -8.38 7.29 -2.51
C THR A 102 -7.63 6.17 -1.77
N PRO A 103 -6.53 6.46 -1.05
CA PRO A 103 -5.81 5.42 -0.31
C PRO A 103 -6.70 4.81 0.76
N LEU A 104 -6.51 3.53 1.04
CA LEU A 104 -7.07 2.90 2.22
C LEU A 104 -6.22 3.25 3.43
N GLU A 105 -6.82 3.40 4.61
CA GLU A 105 -6.10 3.73 5.83
C GLU A 105 -6.17 2.60 6.88
N SER A 106 -5.05 2.35 7.56
CA SER A 106 -5.02 1.44 8.70
C SER A 106 -4.03 1.90 9.76
N ASN A 107 -4.53 2.07 10.98
CA ASN A 107 -3.73 2.34 12.18
C ASN A 107 -3.11 1.08 12.81
N SER A 108 -3.33 -0.10 12.21
CA SER A 108 -2.81 -1.39 12.64
C SER A 108 -1.54 -1.74 11.87
N ASN A 109 -0.67 -2.56 12.45
CA ASN A 109 0.44 -3.22 11.74
C ASN A 109 0.02 -4.56 11.09
N MET A 110 -1.26 -4.94 11.25
CA MET A 110 -1.86 -6.17 10.74
C MET A 110 -2.97 -5.84 9.74
N LEU A 111 -3.04 -6.63 8.68
CA LEU A 111 -4.14 -6.60 7.70
C LEU A 111 -4.70 -8.03 7.57
N PRO A 112 -6.01 -8.26 7.69
CA PRO A 112 -6.60 -9.60 7.55
C PRO A 112 -6.19 -10.26 6.23
N GLY A 113 -5.71 -11.51 6.31
CA GLY A 113 -5.21 -12.24 5.14
C GLY A 113 -3.73 -12.02 4.79
N PHE A 114 -3.03 -11.12 5.50
CA PHE A 114 -1.61 -10.81 5.28
C PHE A 114 -0.77 -11.01 6.52
N ARG A 115 0.50 -11.35 6.30
CA ARG A 115 1.55 -11.37 7.30
C ARG A 115 2.78 -10.67 6.72
N PHE A 116 3.18 -9.55 7.32
CA PHE A 116 4.36 -8.80 6.92
C PHE A 116 5.62 -9.39 7.59
N THR A 117 6.64 -9.67 6.78
CA THR A 117 7.90 -10.29 7.21
C THR A 117 9.10 -9.48 6.74
N TYR A 118 10.28 -9.80 7.30
CA TYR A 118 11.57 -9.31 6.82
C TYR A 118 11.97 -9.99 5.53
#